data_AF-A0A2V2Z3R6-F1
#
_entry.id   AF-A0A2V2Z3R6-F1
#
_cell.length_a   1.000
_cell.length_b   1.000
_cell.length_c   1.000
_cell.angle_alpha   90.00
_cell.angle_beta   90.00
_cell.angle_gamma   90.00
#
_symmetry.space_group_name_H-M   'P 1'
#
loop_
_entity.id
_entity.type
_entity.pdbx_description
1 polymer ?
#
loop_
_entity_poly.entity_id
_entity_poly.type
_entity_poly.pdbx_seq_one_letter_code
_entity_poly.pdbx_strand_id
1 'polypeptide(L)'
;MLLDIKPLHSRGACLQDLIATASGHRNLSNELMYSEAWGFSFRLPEPDAAYIIGYGLEPDYETCLHDLDRYQGIEVLSQKAESSAAVLTHIEKNLQDGTPVIIYLDSFWTTYLGSSRVNHHDHYVLVVGIDREANVLYCVDPPVSKKTELLPITDFLEGNDGTFASFRFHSNIQEFDAIAWTSRLRDKLWPSGRENIFDAIHRFADAIADDKFDMRAEVALSAGEGIWMSPLVWGLINVSSGRKSIGIAASYIGERFAQPRFKQLSNQLEAAAQEWDSIRASLLKLNYMKVIPKGFKEKIVDQLRQLAEDERSMAAALIKDILGENVSESDEERVMSMPLSYELIPAAQSDVLDDWLRLKALPVQLAEWCNNNGVGYLRSSASLTCMDDSEHFLLEEGQEGRFWSDEAFREFLMNEPSRGKDDNVSCFGQRIEFEPDFYAGAVFIGCSEWGSFEETLTIHYQDGSSQQASIAFTDWQAETPAYGERIIWQGRTARYFRTNDYFGEGRKLYQRALVFEPRKKVSSIELPICPNIHLFACNLYLSE
;
A
#
# COMPACT_ATOMS: atom_id res chain seq x y z
N MET A 1 37.84 5.82 -10.79
CA MET A 1 37.24 6.99 -10.11
C MET A 1 35.97 6.52 -9.43
N LEU A 2 35.71 6.93 -8.18
CA LEU A 2 34.53 6.49 -7.44
C LEU A 2 34.07 7.62 -6.51
N LEU A 3 32.80 8.00 -6.63
CA LEU A 3 32.12 8.94 -5.75
C LEU A 3 31.60 8.20 -4.52
N ASP A 4 31.74 8.81 -3.34
CA ASP A 4 31.19 8.28 -2.09
C ASP A 4 29.69 8.64 -1.97
N ILE A 5 28.86 7.92 -2.73
CA ILE A 5 27.41 8.10 -2.79
C ILE A 5 26.74 6.89 -2.15
N LYS A 6 25.91 7.14 -1.13
CA LYS A 6 25.11 6.12 -0.47
C LYS A 6 23.71 6.07 -1.10
N PRO A 7 23.18 4.87 -1.42
CA PRO A 7 21.82 4.74 -1.93
C PRO A 7 20.81 5.34 -0.95
N LEU A 8 19.96 6.23 -1.45
CA LEU A 8 18.78 6.70 -0.75
C LEU A 8 17.56 6.09 -1.43
N HIS A 9 16.99 5.07 -0.79
CA HIS A 9 15.68 4.55 -1.17
C HIS A 9 14.63 5.39 -0.44
N SER A 10 13.92 6.22 -1.20
CA SER A 10 12.77 6.96 -0.74
C SER A 10 11.50 6.17 -1.07
N ARG A 11 10.32 6.68 -0.68
CA ARG A 11 9.02 6.04 -0.99
C ARG A 11 8.63 6.17 -2.49
N GLY A 12 9.58 6.44 -3.39
CA GLY A 12 9.34 6.85 -4.80
C GLY A 12 9.64 5.78 -5.85
N ALA A 13 9.39 6.11 -7.12
CA ALA A 13 9.71 5.26 -8.26
C ALA A 13 11.21 5.22 -8.58
N CYS A 14 11.65 4.25 -9.39
CA CYS A 14 13.06 4.01 -9.73
C CYS A 14 13.84 5.30 -10.07
N LEU A 15 13.34 6.14 -10.98
CA LEU A 15 13.99 7.40 -11.38
C LEU A 15 14.15 8.41 -10.23
N GLN A 16 13.11 8.56 -9.40
CA GLN A 16 13.11 9.55 -8.31
C GLN A 16 14.11 9.19 -7.23
N ASP A 17 14.30 7.90 -6.94
CA ASP A 17 15.32 7.43 -6.01
C ASP A 17 16.74 7.73 -6.51
N LEU A 18 16.97 7.65 -7.83
CA LEU A 18 18.26 8.04 -8.40
C LEU A 18 18.50 9.55 -8.24
N ILE A 19 17.47 10.36 -8.47
CA ILE A 19 17.53 11.82 -8.28
C ILE A 19 17.73 12.17 -6.80
N ALA A 20 16.98 11.54 -5.89
CA ALA A 20 17.10 11.72 -4.45
C ALA A 20 18.49 11.35 -3.96
N THR A 21 19.03 10.21 -4.43
CA THR A 21 20.38 9.75 -4.12
C THR A 21 21.45 10.75 -4.58
N ALA A 22 21.38 11.22 -5.83
CA ALA A 22 22.33 12.20 -6.36
C ALA A 22 22.25 13.55 -5.63
N SER A 23 21.04 14.02 -5.33
CA SER A 23 20.78 15.29 -4.65
C SER A 23 21.21 15.24 -3.18
N GLY A 24 20.94 14.12 -2.50
CA GLY A 24 21.34 13.88 -1.12
C GLY A 24 22.86 13.89 -0.93
N HIS A 25 23.63 13.36 -1.89
CA HIS A 25 25.09 13.46 -1.88
C HIS A 25 25.60 14.92 -1.93
N ARG A 26 24.82 15.83 -2.51
CA ARG A 26 25.11 17.27 -2.53
C ARG A 26 24.45 18.05 -1.39
N ASN A 27 23.78 17.37 -0.46
CA ASN A 27 22.96 17.96 0.61
C ASN A 27 21.89 18.94 0.06
N LEU A 28 21.30 18.61 -1.09
CA LEU A 28 20.23 19.40 -1.71
C LEU A 28 18.87 18.75 -1.48
N SER A 29 17.91 19.58 -1.07
CA SER A 29 16.48 19.26 -1.01
C SER A 29 15.94 18.94 -2.41
N ASN A 30 15.01 18.00 -2.55
CA ASN A 30 14.50 17.51 -3.84
C ASN A 30 12.98 17.24 -3.85
N GLU A 31 12.27 17.63 -2.80
CA GLU A 31 10.86 17.36 -2.54
C GLU A 31 9.93 17.93 -3.62
N LEU A 32 10.33 18.99 -4.35
CA LEU A 32 9.49 19.56 -5.41
C LEU A 32 9.51 18.73 -6.70
N MET A 33 10.33 17.69 -6.80
CA MET A 33 10.18 16.71 -7.91
C MET A 33 8.85 15.95 -7.84
N TYR A 34 8.15 15.99 -6.70
CA TYR A 34 6.86 15.36 -6.49
C TYR A 34 5.68 16.34 -6.62
N SER A 35 5.91 17.60 -7.00
CA SER A 35 4.91 18.68 -6.97
C SER A 35 3.73 18.46 -7.93
N GLU A 36 3.87 17.56 -8.89
CA GLU A 36 2.86 17.22 -9.91
C GLU A 36 2.42 15.74 -9.78
N ALA A 37 2.67 15.07 -8.65
CA ALA A 37 2.42 13.62 -8.53
C ALA A 37 0.94 13.22 -8.25
N TRP A 38 0.04 14.19 -8.03
CA TRP A 38 -1.39 13.92 -7.82
C TRP A 38 -2.15 13.89 -9.15
N GLY A 39 -2.34 12.69 -9.68
CA GLY A 39 -3.04 12.45 -10.93
C GLY A 39 -3.93 11.22 -10.86
N PHE A 40 -4.91 11.15 -11.77
CA PHE A 40 -5.71 9.96 -12.03
C PHE A 40 -6.52 10.20 -13.30
N SER A 41 -6.42 9.31 -14.27
CA SER A 41 -7.35 9.25 -15.38
C SER A 41 -7.71 7.80 -15.71
N PHE A 42 -8.90 7.64 -16.27
CA PHE A 42 -9.43 6.32 -16.56
C PHE A 42 -10.26 6.32 -17.85
N ARG A 43 -9.98 5.37 -18.74
CA ARG A 43 -10.75 5.14 -19.96
C ARG A 43 -11.29 3.72 -19.99
N LEU A 44 -12.52 3.57 -20.44
CA LEU A 44 -13.10 2.25 -20.67
C LEU A 44 -12.42 1.58 -21.88
N PRO A 45 -12.38 0.23 -21.90
CA PRO A 45 -12.00 -0.51 -23.09
C PRO A 45 -12.89 -0.14 -24.28
N GLU A 46 -12.35 -0.23 -25.49
CA GLU A 46 -13.14 -0.08 -26.72
C GLU A 46 -14.29 -1.13 -26.75
N PRO A 47 -15.47 -0.81 -27.31
CA PRO A 47 -16.65 -1.68 -27.25
C PRO A 47 -16.45 -3.12 -27.74
N ASP A 48 -15.54 -3.33 -28.69
CA ASP A 48 -15.23 -4.63 -29.30
C ASP A 48 -14.01 -5.34 -28.68
N ALA A 49 -13.35 -4.72 -27.68
CA ALA A 49 -12.20 -5.29 -27.00
C ALA A 49 -12.61 -6.19 -25.82
N ALA A 50 -11.67 -7.02 -25.34
CA ALA A 50 -11.85 -7.71 -24.06
C ALA A 50 -12.04 -6.69 -22.93
N TYR A 51 -12.89 -7.00 -21.96
CA TYR A 51 -13.17 -6.12 -20.83
C TYR A 51 -12.01 -6.15 -19.81
N ILE A 52 -10.90 -5.52 -20.19
CA ILE A 52 -9.68 -5.35 -19.40
C ILE A 52 -9.51 -3.87 -19.12
N ILE A 53 -9.83 -3.47 -17.91
CA ILE A 53 -9.81 -2.08 -17.47
C ILE A 53 -8.40 -1.63 -17.06
N GLY A 54 -7.49 -2.56 -16.76
CA GLY A 54 -6.11 -2.24 -16.34
C GLY A 54 -5.34 -1.36 -17.33
N TYR A 55 -5.54 -1.54 -18.64
CA TYR A 55 -4.92 -0.70 -19.67
C TYR A 55 -5.50 0.72 -19.77
N GLY A 56 -6.71 0.90 -19.22
CA GLY A 56 -7.38 2.19 -19.19
C GLY A 56 -7.01 3.06 -18.00
N LEU A 57 -6.33 2.49 -16.98
CA LEU A 57 -5.92 3.18 -15.77
C LEU A 57 -4.59 3.90 -15.98
N GLU A 58 -4.62 5.22 -15.93
CA GLU A 58 -3.45 6.09 -16.05
C GLU A 58 -3.27 6.86 -14.73
N PRO A 59 -2.24 6.54 -13.93
CA PRO A 59 -2.01 7.21 -12.65
C PRO A 59 -1.66 8.70 -12.77
N ASP A 60 -1.31 9.18 -13.98
CA ASP A 60 -0.84 10.55 -14.26
C ASP A 60 0.21 11.05 -13.26
N TYR A 61 1.05 10.10 -12.87
CA TYR A 61 2.14 10.23 -11.91
C TYR A 61 3.40 10.71 -12.62
N GLU A 62 3.78 11.97 -12.40
CA GLU A 62 4.91 12.61 -13.08
C GLU A 62 5.98 13.10 -12.09
N THR A 63 7.24 12.98 -12.50
CA THR A 63 8.37 13.61 -11.80
C THR A 63 8.57 15.02 -12.35
N CYS A 64 8.32 16.03 -11.51
CA CYS A 64 8.40 17.44 -11.90
C CYS A 64 9.84 17.94 -11.94
N LEU A 65 10.56 17.63 -13.03
CA LEU A 65 11.92 18.11 -13.25
C LEU A 65 12.00 19.64 -13.37
N HIS A 66 10.92 20.30 -13.82
CA HIS A 66 10.87 21.75 -13.95
C HIS A 66 10.96 22.46 -12.60
N ASP A 67 10.14 22.06 -11.62
CA ASP A 67 10.15 22.69 -10.29
C ASP A 67 11.44 22.36 -9.53
N LEU A 68 11.98 21.15 -9.75
CA LEU A 68 13.25 20.71 -9.20
C LEU A 68 14.43 21.59 -9.67
N ASP A 69 14.53 21.86 -10.96
CA ASP A 69 15.52 22.80 -11.54
C ASP A 69 15.29 24.22 -11.00
N ARG A 70 14.07 24.74 -11.23
CA ARG A 70 13.73 26.14 -10.99
C ARG A 70 13.87 26.58 -9.54
N TYR A 71 13.49 25.72 -8.58
CA TYR A 71 13.35 26.10 -7.17
C TYR A 71 14.34 25.39 -6.24
N GLN A 72 14.96 24.28 -6.68
CA GLN A 72 15.91 23.50 -5.88
C GLN A 72 17.28 23.34 -6.56
N GLY A 73 17.46 23.87 -7.78
CA GLY A 73 18.76 23.99 -8.43
C GLY A 73 19.34 22.68 -8.92
N ILE A 74 18.49 21.71 -9.22
CA ILE A 74 18.86 20.37 -9.69
C ILE A 74 18.24 20.17 -11.07
N GLU A 75 19.05 20.34 -12.11
CA GLU A 75 18.67 20.11 -13.50
C GLU A 75 19.07 18.68 -13.90
N VAL A 76 18.10 17.90 -14.40
CA VAL A 76 18.32 16.55 -14.92
C VAL A 76 18.18 16.58 -16.44
N LEU A 77 19.29 16.35 -17.14
CA LEU A 77 19.37 16.48 -18.60
C LEU A 77 19.38 15.11 -19.27
N SER A 78 18.20 14.61 -19.64
CA SER A 78 18.06 13.40 -20.45
C SER A 78 18.59 13.61 -21.86
N GLN A 79 19.46 12.71 -22.31
CA GLN A 79 20.20 12.78 -23.56
C GLN A 79 20.28 11.41 -24.23
N LYS A 80 20.49 11.44 -25.55
CA LYS A 80 20.73 10.25 -26.37
C LYS A 80 22.06 10.44 -27.10
N ALA A 81 23.05 9.61 -26.78
CA ALA A 81 24.31 9.58 -27.50
C ALA A 81 24.21 8.69 -28.75
N GLU A 82 25.16 8.83 -29.67
CA GLU A 82 25.24 8.01 -30.90
C GLU A 82 25.51 6.52 -30.62
N SER A 83 26.06 6.19 -29.45
CA SER A 83 26.33 4.81 -29.03
C SER A 83 26.57 4.72 -27.52
N SER A 84 26.49 3.51 -26.98
CA SER A 84 26.83 3.18 -25.58
C SER A 84 28.29 3.51 -25.25
N ALA A 85 29.20 3.38 -26.23
CA ALA A 85 30.59 3.80 -26.08
C ALA A 85 30.74 5.33 -25.92
N ALA A 86 29.90 6.11 -26.62
CA ALA A 86 29.84 7.55 -26.42
C ALA A 86 29.27 7.89 -25.04
N VAL A 87 28.23 7.18 -24.57
CA VAL A 87 27.72 7.32 -23.19
C VAL A 87 28.82 7.05 -22.17
N LEU A 88 29.66 6.04 -22.37
CA LEU A 88 30.79 5.74 -21.48
C LEU A 88 31.77 6.92 -21.36
N THR A 89 31.99 7.65 -22.47
CA THR A 89 32.81 8.87 -22.47
C THR A 89 32.14 9.99 -21.66
N HIS A 90 30.82 10.12 -21.75
CA HIS A 90 30.05 11.07 -20.93
C HIS A 90 30.09 10.70 -19.44
N ILE A 91 29.99 9.41 -19.10
CA ILE A 91 30.13 8.91 -17.72
C ILE A 91 31.49 9.36 -17.15
N GLU A 92 32.58 9.09 -17.86
CA GLU A 92 33.92 9.45 -17.38
C GLU A 92 34.08 10.95 -17.13
N LYS A 93 33.58 11.77 -18.06
CA LYS A 93 33.65 13.23 -17.92
C LYS A 93 32.87 13.72 -16.70
N ASN A 94 31.63 13.27 -16.51
CA ASN A 94 30.82 13.68 -15.37
C ASN A 94 31.44 13.23 -14.04
N LEU A 95 31.96 11.99 -13.98
CA LEU A 95 32.63 11.48 -12.79
C LEU A 95 33.89 12.29 -12.45
N GLN A 96 34.63 12.79 -13.45
CA GLN A 96 35.76 13.73 -13.23
C GLN A 96 35.29 15.06 -12.65
N ASP A 97 34.14 15.55 -13.09
CA ASP A 97 33.48 16.76 -12.57
C ASP A 97 32.76 16.53 -11.22
N GLY A 98 32.84 15.30 -10.68
CA GLY A 98 32.26 14.92 -9.39
C GLY A 98 30.74 14.75 -9.41
N THR A 99 30.13 14.52 -10.57
CA THR A 99 28.69 14.29 -10.72
C THR A 99 28.41 12.85 -11.17
N PRO A 100 27.40 12.18 -10.59
CA PRO A 100 26.98 10.87 -11.06
C PRO A 100 26.19 10.99 -12.36
N VAL A 101 25.92 9.85 -13.02
CA VAL A 101 25.16 9.79 -14.28
C VAL A 101 24.07 8.73 -14.17
N ILE A 102 22.84 9.08 -14.50
CA ILE A 102 21.78 8.08 -14.69
C ILE A 102 21.98 7.46 -16.07
N ILE A 103 21.94 6.14 -16.16
CA ILE A 103 21.95 5.43 -17.44
C ILE A 103 20.70 4.58 -17.58
N TYR A 104 20.22 4.46 -18.82
CA TYR A 104 19.30 3.42 -19.19
C TYR A 104 20.05 2.08 -19.36
N LEU A 105 19.42 0.99 -18.95
CA LEU A 105 19.86 -0.37 -19.22
C LEU A 105 18.65 -1.25 -19.48
N ASP A 106 18.75 -2.11 -20.48
CA ASP A 106 17.91 -3.29 -20.55
C ASP A 106 18.26 -4.23 -19.39
N SER A 107 17.27 -4.53 -18.54
CA SER A 107 17.40 -5.38 -17.36
C SER A 107 18.00 -6.77 -17.66
N PHE A 108 17.89 -7.25 -18.90
CA PHE A 108 18.54 -8.48 -19.36
C PHE A 108 20.06 -8.45 -19.14
N TRP A 109 20.68 -7.28 -19.24
CA TRP A 109 22.12 -7.06 -19.10
C TRP A 109 22.55 -6.55 -17.72
N THR A 110 21.63 -6.37 -16.78
CA THR A 110 21.95 -5.89 -15.43
C THR A 110 22.31 -7.06 -14.51
N THR A 111 23.58 -7.41 -14.44
CA THR A 111 24.10 -8.66 -13.83
C THR A 111 23.75 -8.93 -12.37
N TYR A 112 23.47 -7.90 -11.58
CA TYR A 112 23.11 -8.03 -10.17
C TYR A 112 21.61 -8.15 -9.93
N LEU A 113 20.77 -8.07 -10.97
CA LEU A 113 19.34 -8.37 -10.87
C LEU A 113 19.11 -9.88 -10.88
N GLY A 114 18.20 -10.36 -10.03
CA GLY A 114 17.78 -11.77 -10.05
C GLY A 114 17.13 -12.21 -11.37
N SER A 115 16.64 -11.26 -12.17
CA SER A 115 16.05 -11.47 -13.50
C SER A 115 17.04 -11.29 -14.67
N SER A 116 18.33 -11.02 -14.38
CA SER A 116 19.35 -10.88 -15.42
C SER A 116 19.40 -12.12 -16.31
N ARG A 117 19.54 -11.93 -17.62
CA ARG A 117 19.50 -12.99 -18.65
C ARG A 117 18.17 -13.71 -18.80
N VAL A 118 17.10 -13.26 -18.14
CA VAL A 118 15.78 -13.88 -18.21
C VAL A 118 14.78 -12.99 -18.92
N ASN A 119 14.66 -11.73 -18.50
CA ASN A 119 13.65 -10.79 -19.01
C ASN A 119 14.30 -9.54 -19.61
N HIS A 120 13.56 -8.88 -20.50
CA HIS A 120 13.92 -7.59 -21.10
C HIS A 120 12.97 -6.51 -20.57
N HIS A 121 13.51 -5.54 -19.84
CA HIS A 121 12.73 -4.42 -19.29
C HIS A 121 13.58 -3.17 -19.24
N ASP A 122 12.93 -2.03 -19.42
CA ASP A 122 13.54 -0.74 -19.23
C ASP A 122 13.94 -0.55 -17.76
N HIS A 123 15.22 -0.32 -17.51
CA HIS A 123 15.76 -0.08 -16.17
C HIS A 123 16.67 1.14 -16.17
N TYR A 124 16.75 1.82 -15.03
CA TYR A 124 17.59 3.00 -14.86
C TYR A 124 18.43 2.84 -13.60
N VAL A 125 19.72 3.15 -13.70
CA VAL A 125 20.65 3.04 -12.56
C VAL A 125 21.56 4.25 -12.49
N LEU A 126 22.07 4.55 -11.30
CA LEU A 126 22.97 5.68 -11.08
C LEU A 126 24.43 5.20 -11.09
N VAL A 127 25.20 5.61 -12.09
CA VAL A 127 26.64 5.35 -12.14
C VAL A 127 27.37 6.34 -11.25
N VAL A 128 28.10 5.82 -10.27
CA VAL A 128 28.85 6.60 -9.27
C VAL A 128 30.36 6.39 -9.38
N GLY A 129 30.81 5.48 -10.24
CA GLY A 129 32.23 5.23 -10.47
C GLY A 129 32.50 4.39 -11.70
N ILE A 130 33.79 4.38 -12.08
CA ILE A 130 34.33 3.55 -13.17
C ILE A 130 35.74 3.09 -12.81
N ASP A 131 36.02 1.82 -13.12
CA ASP A 131 37.36 1.23 -13.10
C ASP A 131 37.63 0.56 -14.45
N ARG A 132 38.54 1.18 -15.22
CA ARG A 132 38.94 0.70 -16.55
C ARG A 132 39.88 -0.50 -16.48
N GLU A 133 40.67 -0.64 -15.42
CA GLU A 133 41.57 -1.77 -15.26
C GLU A 133 40.78 -3.04 -14.92
N ALA A 134 39.79 -2.90 -14.04
CA ALA A 134 38.87 -3.97 -13.70
C ALA A 134 37.72 -4.14 -14.71
N ASN A 135 37.57 -3.22 -15.67
CA ASN A 135 36.53 -3.20 -16.71
C ASN A 135 35.09 -3.19 -16.15
N VAL A 136 34.83 -2.37 -15.12
CA VAL A 136 33.54 -2.27 -14.42
C VAL A 136 33.08 -0.83 -14.20
N LEU A 137 31.76 -0.65 -14.17
CA LEU A 137 31.07 0.51 -13.62
C LEU A 137 30.60 0.19 -12.20
N TYR A 138 30.67 1.20 -11.33
CA TYR A 138 30.08 1.14 -9.99
C TYR A 138 28.72 1.82 -10.05
N CYS A 139 27.67 1.06 -9.75
CA CYS A 139 26.28 1.50 -9.85
C CYS A 139 25.60 1.54 -8.49
N VAL A 140 24.68 2.46 -8.32
CA VAL A 140 23.73 2.54 -7.22
C VAL A 140 22.33 2.37 -7.81
N ASP A 141 21.59 1.44 -7.22
CA ASP A 141 20.24 1.06 -7.65
C ASP A 141 19.37 0.90 -6.39
N PRO A 142 18.89 2.02 -5.79
CA PRO A 142 18.24 2.01 -4.48
C PRO A 142 17.02 1.08 -4.35
N PRO A 143 16.14 0.95 -5.36
CA PRO A 143 15.03 0.00 -5.32
C PRO A 143 15.47 -1.47 -5.17
N VAL A 144 16.68 -1.80 -5.62
CA VAL A 144 17.20 -3.18 -5.67
C VAL A 144 18.20 -3.44 -4.55
N SER A 145 19.03 -2.45 -4.21
CA SER A 145 20.20 -2.64 -3.36
C SER A 145 20.53 -1.43 -2.50
N LYS A 146 20.93 -1.71 -1.25
CA LYS A 146 21.46 -0.71 -0.31
C LYS A 146 22.98 -0.52 -0.41
N LYS A 147 23.64 -1.20 -1.34
CA LYS A 147 25.09 -1.12 -1.58
C LYS A 147 25.40 -0.69 -3.01
N THR A 148 26.66 -0.35 -3.25
CA THR A 148 27.18 -0.17 -4.60
C THR A 148 27.32 -1.53 -5.28
N GLU A 149 26.71 -1.66 -6.45
CA GLU A 149 26.78 -2.85 -7.30
C GLU A 149 27.82 -2.68 -8.40
N LEU A 150 28.30 -3.80 -8.93
CA LEU A 150 29.27 -3.84 -10.02
C LEU A 150 28.57 -4.22 -11.32
N LEU A 151 28.75 -3.40 -12.36
CA LEU A 151 28.26 -3.67 -13.70
C LEU A 151 29.44 -3.81 -14.67
N PRO A 152 29.69 -4.97 -15.27
CA PRO A 152 30.72 -5.12 -16.29
C PRO A 152 30.50 -4.15 -17.45
N ILE A 153 31.56 -3.47 -17.91
CA ILE A 153 31.46 -2.51 -19.03
C ILE A 153 30.96 -3.22 -20.30
N THR A 154 31.29 -4.49 -20.50
CA THR A 154 30.76 -5.28 -21.63
C THR A 154 29.25 -5.41 -21.59
N ASP A 155 28.68 -5.64 -20.41
CA ASP A 155 27.23 -5.76 -20.26
C ASP A 155 26.54 -4.40 -20.39
N PHE A 156 27.16 -3.34 -19.88
CA PHE A 156 26.72 -1.98 -20.13
C PHE A 156 26.66 -1.66 -21.63
N LEU A 157 27.67 -2.03 -22.40
CA LEU A 157 27.72 -1.72 -23.84
C LEU A 157 26.62 -2.43 -24.63
N GLU A 158 26.20 -3.63 -24.22
CA GLU A 158 25.12 -4.38 -24.84
C GLU A 158 23.73 -3.93 -24.36
N GLY A 159 23.61 -3.57 -23.07
CA GLY A 159 22.32 -3.23 -22.45
C GLY A 159 21.93 -1.76 -22.56
N ASN A 160 22.89 -0.84 -22.73
CA ASN A 160 22.61 0.57 -22.93
C ASN A 160 22.37 0.85 -24.42
N ASP A 161 21.36 1.64 -24.73
CA ASP A 161 20.96 1.97 -26.10
C ASP A 161 21.41 3.38 -26.52
N GLY A 162 22.34 3.99 -25.78
CA GLY A 162 22.75 5.38 -25.92
C GLY A 162 22.01 6.37 -25.01
N THR A 163 20.96 5.95 -24.28
CA THR A 163 20.19 6.82 -23.38
C THR A 163 20.89 7.01 -22.04
N PHE A 164 21.00 8.26 -21.57
CA PHE A 164 21.54 8.62 -20.27
C PHE A 164 20.99 9.97 -19.80
N ALA A 165 21.16 10.30 -18.52
CA ALA A 165 20.90 11.64 -18.00
C ALA A 165 22.03 12.12 -17.08
N SER A 166 22.44 13.37 -17.27
CA SER A 166 23.44 14.05 -16.44
C SER A 166 22.80 15.06 -15.50
N PHE A 167 23.41 15.28 -14.35
CA PHE A 167 22.99 16.32 -13.41
C PHE A 167 23.77 17.61 -13.60
N ARG A 168 23.08 18.75 -13.54
CA ARG A 168 23.70 20.06 -13.30
C ARG A 168 23.12 20.63 -12.02
N PHE A 169 24.00 20.93 -11.06
CA PHE A 169 23.65 21.56 -9.81
C PHE A 169 24.02 23.04 -9.85
N HIS A 170 23.10 23.93 -9.48
CA HIS A 170 23.35 25.36 -9.44
C HIS A 170 22.64 26.06 -8.29
N SER A 171 23.13 27.23 -7.91
CA SER A 171 22.54 28.06 -6.86
C SER A 171 21.60 29.14 -7.39
N ASN A 172 21.46 29.27 -8.72
CA ASN A 172 20.55 30.23 -9.35
C ASN A 172 19.11 29.69 -9.33
N ILE A 173 18.46 29.79 -8.17
CA ILE A 173 17.09 29.33 -7.95
C ILE A 173 16.12 30.51 -7.85
N GLN A 174 14.86 30.27 -8.19
CA GLN A 174 13.78 31.24 -8.02
C GLN A 174 13.10 31.05 -6.65
N GLU A 175 12.39 32.08 -6.21
CA GLU A 175 11.48 31.95 -5.06
C GLU A 175 10.26 31.12 -5.46
N PHE A 176 9.91 30.13 -4.64
CA PHE A 176 8.74 29.29 -4.88
C PHE A 176 7.46 30.06 -4.57
N ASP A 177 6.52 30.04 -5.51
CA ASP A 177 5.21 30.70 -5.36
C ASP A 177 4.14 29.64 -5.09
N ALA A 178 3.72 29.54 -3.83
CA ALA A 178 2.71 28.59 -3.39
C ALA A 178 1.32 28.88 -3.99
N ILE A 179 1.00 30.13 -4.31
CA ILE A 179 -0.26 30.50 -4.96
C ILE A 179 -0.24 29.99 -6.39
N ALA A 180 0.83 30.28 -7.14
CA ALA A 180 0.98 29.81 -8.51
C ALA A 180 1.01 28.28 -8.61
N TRP A 181 1.67 27.59 -7.66
CA TRP A 181 1.62 26.13 -7.59
C TRP A 181 0.21 25.61 -7.31
N THR A 182 -0.50 26.21 -6.34
CA THR A 182 -1.87 25.79 -6.02
C THR A 182 -2.82 26.02 -7.19
N SER A 183 -2.63 27.09 -7.98
CA SER A 183 -3.38 27.29 -9.23
C SER A 183 -3.09 26.20 -10.28
N ARG A 184 -1.82 25.78 -10.45
CA ARG A 184 -1.49 24.65 -11.35
C ARG A 184 -2.12 23.34 -10.87
N LEU A 185 -2.05 23.08 -9.57
CA LEU A 185 -2.67 21.90 -8.97
C LEU A 185 -4.20 21.89 -9.21
N ARG A 186 -4.88 23.03 -8.99
CA ARG A 186 -6.31 23.18 -9.34
C ARG A 186 -6.56 22.80 -10.80
N ASP A 187 -5.79 23.36 -11.73
CA ASP A 187 -5.98 23.13 -13.17
C ASP A 187 -5.69 21.67 -13.57
N LYS A 188 -4.79 20.99 -12.84
CA LYS A 188 -4.51 19.56 -13.01
C LYS A 188 -5.67 18.68 -12.49
N LEU A 189 -6.22 19.01 -11.32
CA LEU A 189 -7.30 18.24 -10.70
C LEU A 189 -8.67 18.50 -11.35
N TRP A 190 -8.91 19.73 -11.82
CA TRP A 190 -10.11 20.18 -12.56
C TRP A 190 -9.74 20.80 -13.91
N PRO A 191 -9.28 20.00 -14.89
CA PRO A 191 -8.92 20.49 -16.21
C PRO A 191 -10.13 21.04 -16.96
N SER A 192 -9.98 22.23 -17.55
CA SER A 192 -11.01 22.83 -18.39
C SER A 192 -11.28 21.99 -19.64
N GLY A 193 -12.55 21.65 -19.90
CA GLY A 193 -12.97 20.93 -21.10
C GLY A 193 -12.65 19.44 -21.11
N ARG A 194 -12.24 18.88 -19.97
CA ARG A 194 -12.10 17.44 -19.74
C ARG A 194 -12.76 17.08 -18.42
N GLU A 195 -12.89 15.79 -18.16
CA GLU A 195 -13.35 15.32 -16.86
C GLU A 195 -12.29 15.59 -15.78
N ASN A 196 -12.74 15.91 -14.55
CA ASN A 196 -11.86 16.01 -13.39
C ASN A 196 -11.46 14.63 -12.86
N ILE A 197 -10.39 14.61 -12.07
CA ILE A 197 -9.80 13.34 -11.62
C ILE A 197 -10.75 12.54 -10.72
N PHE A 198 -11.65 13.20 -9.97
CA PHE A 198 -12.53 12.55 -9.00
C PHE A 198 -13.68 11.83 -9.71
N ASP A 199 -14.23 12.44 -10.75
CA ASP A 199 -15.22 11.81 -11.63
C ASP A 199 -14.59 10.63 -12.41
N ALA A 200 -13.30 10.74 -12.79
CA ALA A 200 -12.58 9.61 -13.38
C ALA A 200 -12.43 8.43 -12.41
N ILE A 201 -12.24 8.67 -11.11
CA ILE A 201 -12.25 7.62 -10.07
C ILE A 201 -13.65 6.99 -9.97
N HIS A 202 -14.73 7.79 -9.99
CA HIS A 202 -16.10 7.24 -10.03
C HIS A 202 -16.33 6.35 -11.25
N ARG A 203 -15.86 6.76 -12.44
CA ARG A 203 -15.93 5.93 -13.65
C ARG A 203 -15.16 4.63 -13.50
N PHE A 204 -13.98 4.66 -12.87
CA PHE A 204 -13.22 3.46 -12.57
C PHE A 204 -13.97 2.53 -11.61
N ALA A 205 -14.63 3.10 -10.58
CA ALA A 205 -15.50 2.36 -9.68
C ALA A 205 -16.68 1.70 -10.42
N ASP A 206 -17.32 2.43 -11.36
CA ASP A 206 -18.39 1.88 -12.20
C ASP A 206 -17.91 0.75 -13.12
N ALA A 207 -16.69 0.85 -13.64
CA ALA A 207 -16.08 -0.19 -14.46
C ALA A 207 -15.76 -1.46 -13.64
N ILE A 208 -15.35 -1.29 -12.38
CA ILE A 208 -15.23 -2.42 -11.45
C ILE A 208 -16.62 -3.00 -11.18
N ALA A 209 -17.65 -2.17 -10.95
CA ALA A 209 -19.01 -2.63 -10.63
C ALA A 209 -19.64 -3.49 -11.74
N ASP A 210 -19.31 -3.24 -13.01
CA ASP A 210 -19.80 -3.98 -14.17
C ASP A 210 -19.58 -5.51 -14.02
N ASP A 211 -20.61 -6.30 -14.33
CA ASP A 211 -20.57 -7.77 -14.24
C ASP A 211 -19.49 -8.41 -15.15
N LYS A 212 -18.99 -7.68 -16.14
CA LYS A 212 -17.90 -8.11 -17.02
C LYS A 212 -16.52 -8.03 -16.38
N PHE A 213 -16.36 -7.26 -15.30
CA PHE A 213 -15.08 -7.15 -14.61
C PHE A 213 -14.66 -8.48 -14.00
N ASP A 214 -13.46 -8.95 -14.36
CA ASP A 214 -12.85 -10.16 -13.83
C ASP A 214 -11.39 -9.90 -13.45
N MET A 215 -11.13 -9.85 -12.14
CA MET A 215 -9.77 -9.66 -11.63
C MET A 215 -8.80 -10.76 -12.07
N ARG A 216 -9.27 -11.99 -12.31
CA ARG A 216 -8.40 -13.08 -12.77
C ARG A 216 -7.91 -12.81 -14.19
N ALA A 217 -8.75 -12.23 -15.03
CA ALA A 217 -8.37 -11.82 -16.38
C ALA A 217 -7.33 -10.69 -16.35
N GLU A 218 -7.45 -9.73 -15.42
CA GLU A 218 -6.49 -8.65 -15.21
C GLU A 218 -5.10 -9.15 -14.75
N VAL A 219 -5.08 -10.10 -13.82
CA VAL A 219 -3.82 -10.68 -13.29
C VAL A 219 -3.14 -11.59 -14.31
N ALA A 220 -3.91 -12.27 -15.17
CA ALA A 220 -3.38 -13.12 -16.24
C ALA A 220 -2.50 -12.34 -17.25
N LEU A 221 -2.60 -11.02 -17.30
CA LEU A 221 -1.78 -10.14 -18.15
C LEU A 221 -0.34 -9.98 -17.66
N SER A 222 -0.02 -10.43 -16.45
CA SER A 222 1.34 -10.36 -15.89
C SER A 222 2.39 -11.19 -16.65
N ALA A 223 1.98 -12.02 -17.62
CA ALA A 223 2.88 -12.81 -18.50
C ALA A 223 3.96 -13.65 -17.79
N GLY A 224 3.78 -13.95 -16.50
CA GLY A 224 4.75 -14.71 -15.68
C GLY A 224 5.78 -13.84 -14.94
N GLU A 225 5.70 -12.52 -15.03
CA GLU A 225 6.58 -11.54 -14.38
C GLU A 225 6.14 -11.20 -12.94
N GLY A 226 5.08 -11.86 -12.47
CA GLY A 226 4.47 -11.66 -11.16
C GLY A 226 3.27 -10.72 -11.23
N ILE A 227 2.31 -10.97 -10.35
CA ILE A 227 1.00 -10.27 -10.35
C ILE A 227 1.13 -8.74 -10.28
N TRP A 228 2.21 -8.23 -9.70
CA TRP A 228 2.49 -6.80 -9.54
C TRP A 228 2.74 -6.08 -10.87
N MET A 229 3.10 -6.83 -11.92
CA MET A 229 3.31 -6.31 -13.28
C MET A 229 2.02 -6.30 -14.12
N SER A 230 0.90 -6.80 -13.58
CA SER A 230 -0.42 -6.58 -14.18
C SER A 230 -0.68 -5.08 -14.37
N PRO A 231 -1.16 -4.62 -15.54
CA PRO A 231 -1.44 -3.20 -15.77
C PRO A 231 -2.30 -2.56 -14.68
N LEU A 232 -3.36 -3.26 -14.23
CA LEU A 232 -4.24 -2.79 -13.17
C LEU A 232 -3.52 -2.66 -11.83
N VAL A 233 -2.78 -3.70 -11.42
CA VAL A 233 -2.09 -3.73 -10.12
C VAL A 233 -0.98 -2.69 -10.08
N TRP A 234 -0.19 -2.60 -11.16
CA TRP A 234 0.87 -1.60 -11.32
C TRP A 234 0.30 -0.17 -11.32
N GLY A 235 -0.80 0.06 -12.03
CA GLY A 235 -1.51 1.33 -12.02
C GLY A 235 -1.91 1.75 -10.62
N LEU A 236 -2.54 0.86 -9.85
CA LEU A 236 -2.96 1.14 -8.47
C LEU A 236 -1.78 1.39 -7.51
N ILE A 237 -0.64 0.69 -7.69
CA ILE A 237 0.60 0.98 -6.94
C ILE A 237 1.05 2.41 -7.19
N ASN A 238 1.05 2.86 -8.45
CA ASN A 238 1.46 4.21 -8.82
C ASN A 238 0.46 5.28 -8.38
N VAL A 239 -0.84 4.98 -8.38
CA VAL A 239 -1.88 5.88 -7.84
C VAL A 239 -1.62 6.17 -6.36
N SER A 240 -1.42 5.13 -5.54
CA SER A 240 -1.06 5.28 -4.12
C SER A 240 0.27 6.02 -3.95
N SER A 241 1.30 5.64 -4.72
CA SER A 241 2.62 6.26 -4.68
C SER A 241 2.59 7.74 -5.05
N GLY A 242 1.70 8.15 -5.97
CA GLY A 242 1.47 9.54 -6.33
C GLY A 242 0.94 10.39 -5.18
N ARG A 243 0.00 9.87 -4.37
CA ARG A 243 -0.51 10.57 -3.19
C ARG A 243 0.57 10.72 -2.11
N LYS A 244 1.34 9.67 -1.86
CA LYS A 244 2.52 9.74 -0.95
C LYS A 244 3.52 10.79 -1.42
N SER A 245 3.82 10.78 -2.72
CA SER A 245 4.77 11.69 -3.36
C SER A 245 4.34 13.15 -3.24
N ILE A 246 3.12 13.51 -3.65
CA ILE A 246 2.66 14.89 -3.52
C ILE A 246 2.49 15.31 -2.04
N GLY A 247 2.22 14.35 -1.14
CA GLY A 247 2.26 14.57 0.31
C GLY A 247 3.62 15.06 0.80
N ILE A 248 4.73 14.55 0.24
CA ILE A 248 6.09 15.02 0.53
C ILE A 248 6.26 16.48 0.08
N ALA A 249 5.87 16.81 -1.16
CA ALA A 249 5.92 18.17 -1.67
C ALA A 249 5.06 19.13 -0.82
N ALA A 250 3.84 18.74 -0.46
CA ALA A 250 2.95 19.52 0.39
C ALA A 250 3.56 19.75 1.79
N SER A 251 4.14 18.73 2.41
CA SER A 251 4.83 18.87 3.70
C SER A 251 5.97 19.88 3.61
N TYR A 252 6.80 19.77 2.56
CA TYR A 252 7.90 20.70 2.31
C TYR A 252 7.42 22.15 2.15
N ILE A 253 6.38 22.38 1.35
CA ILE A 253 5.78 23.70 1.17
C ILE A 253 5.22 24.22 2.51
N GLY A 254 4.50 23.38 3.26
CA GLY A 254 3.96 23.74 4.56
C GLY A 254 5.02 24.17 5.57
N GLU A 255 6.15 23.47 5.62
CA GLU A 255 7.28 23.77 6.49
C GLU A 255 8.02 25.04 6.04
N ARG A 256 8.29 25.18 4.73
CA ARG A 256 9.02 26.32 4.18
C ARG A 256 8.27 27.64 4.33
N PHE A 257 6.94 27.62 4.23
CA PHE A 257 6.10 28.83 4.25
C PHE A 257 5.28 28.99 5.54
N ALA A 258 5.49 28.12 6.54
CA ALA A 258 4.72 28.10 7.79
C ALA A 258 3.20 28.09 7.55
N GLN A 259 2.76 27.24 6.62
CA GLN A 259 1.37 27.10 6.19
C GLN A 259 0.80 25.76 6.67
N PRO A 260 0.09 25.71 7.81
CA PRO A 260 -0.40 24.46 8.39
C PRO A 260 -1.31 23.65 7.46
N ARG A 261 -2.00 24.34 6.54
CA ARG A 261 -2.91 23.72 5.58
C ARG A 261 -2.23 22.70 4.66
N PHE A 262 -1.00 22.96 4.20
CA PHE A 262 -0.27 21.97 3.39
C PHE A 262 0.22 20.78 4.22
N LYS A 263 0.53 20.97 5.51
CA LYS A 263 0.86 19.85 6.41
C LYS A 263 -0.37 18.98 6.68
N GLN A 264 -1.53 19.60 6.86
CA GLN A 264 -2.79 18.89 6.94
C GLN A 264 -3.03 18.09 5.65
N LEU A 265 -2.91 18.71 4.48
CA LEU A 265 -3.03 18.03 3.20
C LEU A 265 -2.11 16.81 3.08
N SER A 266 -0.84 16.96 3.48
CA SER A 266 0.14 15.86 3.49
C SER A 266 -0.36 14.64 4.29
N ASN A 267 -0.89 14.86 5.49
CA ASN A 267 -1.43 13.79 6.32
C ASN A 267 -2.68 13.15 5.70
N GLN A 268 -3.56 13.95 5.09
CA GLN A 268 -4.76 13.43 4.48
C GLN A 268 -4.46 12.66 3.17
N LEU A 269 -3.45 13.09 2.40
CA LEU A 269 -2.95 12.35 1.24
C LEU A 269 -2.30 11.01 1.62
N GLU A 270 -1.59 10.96 2.75
CA GLU A 270 -1.06 9.70 3.28
C GLU A 270 -2.20 8.73 3.63
N ALA A 271 -3.28 9.22 4.26
CA ALA A 271 -4.47 8.42 4.53
C ALA A 271 -5.13 7.93 3.23
N ALA A 272 -5.32 8.81 2.24
CA ALA A 272 -5.85 8.42 0.93
C ALA A 272 -4.98 7.37 0.23
N ALA A 273 -3.65 7.47 0.33
CA ALA A 273 -2.74 6.48 -0.23
C ALA A 273 -2.86 5.10 0.44
N GLN A 274 -3.11 5.08 1.75
CA GLN A 274 -3.39 3.85 2.50
C GLN A 274 -4.72 3.22 2.06
N GLU A 275 -5.76 4.03 1.83
CA GLU A 275 -7.03 3.50 1.30
C GLU A 275 -6.89 2.94 -0.12
N TRP A 276 -6.12 3.59 -0.99
CA TRP A 276 -5.76 3.01 -2.29
C TRP A 276 -5.02 1.67 -2.17
N ASP A 277 -4.11 1.54 -1.20
CA ASP A 277 -3.41 0.27 -0.91
C ASP A 277 -4.41 -0.82 -0.45
N SER A 278 -5.36 -0.48 0.42
CA SER A 278 -6.43 -1.37 0.90
C SER A 278 -7.39 -1.82 -0.21
N ILE A 279 -7.78 -0.90 -1.10
CA ILE A 279 -8.59 -1.20 -2.29
C ILE A 279 -7.84 -2.15 -3.23
N ARG A 280 -6.55 -1.89 -3.50
CA ARG A 280 -5.72 -2.79 -4.31
C ARG A 280 -5.65 -4.19 -3.70
N ALA A 281 -5.43 -4.29 -2.39
CA ALA A 281 -5.38 -5.57 -1.68
C ALA A 281 -6.72 -6.33 -1.77
N SER A 282 -7.84 -5.62 -1.61
CA SER A 282 -9.20 -6.19 -1.73
C SER A 282 -9.50 -6.67 -3.15
N LEU A 283 -9.11 -5.90 -4.17
CA LEU A 283 -9.19 -6.31 -5.57
C LEU A 283 -8.36 -7.56 -5.83
N LEU A 284 -7.10 -7.59 -5.40
CA LEU A 284 -6.24 -8.77 -5.52
C LEU A 284 -6.87 -10.00 -4.85
N LYS A 285 -7.59 -9.82 -3.74
CA LYS A 285 -8.29 -10.92 -3.07
C LYS A 285 -9.34 -11.59 -3.96
N LEU A 286 -10.00 -10.85 -4.86
CA LEU A 286 -10.94 -11.42 -5.85
C LEU A 286 -10.28 -12.44 -6.78
N ASN A 287 -8.97 -12.29 -7.07
CA ASN A 287 -8.23 -13.26 -7.89
C ASN A 287 -8.13 -14.63 -7.19
N TYR A 288 -7.81 -14.61 -5.90
CA TYR A 288 -7.41 -15.79 -5.13
C TYR A 288 -8.56 -16.51 -4.42
N MET A 289 -9.65 -15.80 -4.08
CA MET A 289 -10.77 -16.41 -3.37
C MET A 289 -11.56 -17.38 -4.25
N LYS A 290 -11.80 -18.59 -3.73
CA LYS A 290 -12.68 -19.58 -4.37
C LYS A 290 -14.16 -19.16 -4.29
N VAL A 291 -14.54 -18.50 -3.21
CA VAL A 291 -15.90 -18.00 -2.96
C VAL A 291 -15.79 -16.50 -2.66
N ILE A 292 -16.50 -15.69 -3.44
CA ILE A 292 -16.57 -14.24 -3.22
C ILE A 292 -17.79 -13.95 -2.34
N PRO A 293 -17.63 -13.29 -1.17
CA PRO A 293 -18.76 -12.93 -0.32
C PRO A 293 -19.70 -11.98 -1.06
N LYS A 294 -21.02 -12.17 -0.87
CA LYS A 294 -22.02 -11.23 -1.39
C LYS A 294 -21.78 -9.85 -0.79
N GLY A 295 -21.76 -8.79 -1.60
CA GLY A 295 -21.51 -7.43 -1.14
C GLY A 295 -20.03 -7.04 -1.11
N PHE A 296 -19.08 -7.97 -1.30
CA PHE A 296 -17.65 -7.63 -1.23
C PHE A 296 -17.20 -6.75 -2.40
N LYS A 297 -17.69 -7.03 -3.61
CA LYS A 297 -17.39 -6.22 -4.80
C LYS A 297 -18.02 -4.84 -4.67
N GLU A 298 -19.27 -4.78 -4.23
CA GLU A 298 -20.02 -3.54 -3.99
C GLU A 298 -19.32 -2.67 -2.94
N LYS A 299 -18.80 -3.27 -1.87
CA LYS A 299 -18.00 -2.56 -0.87
C LYS A 299 -16.75 -1.90 -1.48
N ILE A 300 -16.00 -2.60 -2.33
CA ILE A 300 -14.81 -2.04 -3.00
C ILE A 300 -15.20 -0.83 -3.86
N VAL A 301 -16.32 -0.93 -4.57
CA VAL A 301 -16.87 0.16 -5.40
C VAL A 301 -17.27 1.35 -4.51
N ASP A 302 -17.95 1.12 -3.40
CA ASP A 302 -18.36 2.17 -2.48
C ASP A 302 -17.15 2.85 -1.81
N GLN A 303 -16.11 2.09 -1.46
CA GLN A 303 -14.83 2.63 -0.96
C GLN A 303 -14.17 3.56 -1.99
N LEU A 304 -14.11 3.15 -3.26
CA LEU A 304 -13.57 4.00 -4.33
C LEU A 304 -14.36 5.30 -4.51
N ARG A 305 -15.69 5.22 -4.46
CA ARG A 305 -16.57 6.39 -4.58
C ARG A 305 -16.41 7.35 -3.41
N GLN A 306 -16.31 6.81 -2.18
CA GLN A 306 -16.06 7.63 -1.00
C GLN A 306 -14.68 8.29 -1.06
N LEU A 307 -13.64 7.54 -1.42
CA LEU A 307 -12.28 8.04 -1.57
C LEU A 307 -12.19 9.16 -2.62
N ALA A 308 -12.95 9.07 -3.71
CA ALA A 308 -13.05 10.13 -4.71
C ALA A 308 -13.61 11.44 -4.11
N GLU A 309 -14.65 11.36 -3.29
CA GLU A 309 -15.26 12.54 -2.64
C GLU A 309 -14.40 13.09 -1.50
N ASP A 310 -13.69 12.23 -0.78
CA ASP A 310 -12.71 12.65 0.22
C ASP A 310 -11.55 13.41 -0.47
N GLU A 311 -10.98 12.86 -1.55
CA GLU A 311 -9.94 13.53 -2.35
C GLU A 311 -10.42 14.88 -2.92
N ARG A 312 -11.65 14.93 -3.45
CA ARG A 312 -12.28 16.15 -3.93
C ARG A 312 -12.37 17.21 -2.84
N SER A 313 -12.86 16.82 -1.66
CA SER A 313 -13.06 17.73 -0.53
C SER A 313 -11.73 18.26 0.02
N MET A 314 -10.71 17.41 0.11
CA MET A 314 -9.36 17.81 0.52
C MET A 314 -8.76 18.87 -0.41
N ALA A 315 -8.83 18.61 -1.73
CA ALA A 315 -8.32 19.51 -2.75
C ALA A 315 -9.10 20.83 -2.79
N ALA A 316 -10.44 20.77 -2.76
CA ALA A 316 -11.29 21.96 -2.78
C ALA A 316 -11.04 22.87 -1.57
N ALA A 317 -10.89 22.30 -0.37
CA ALA A 317 -10.60 23.07 0.82
C ALA A 317 -9.17 23.66 0.79
N LEU A 318 -8.18 22.99 0.20
CA LEU A 318 -6.86 23.59 -0.05
C LEU A 318 -6.96 24.80 -0.98
N ILE A 319 -7.65 24.65 -2.11
CA ILE A 319 -7.80 25.70 -3.11
C ILE A 319 -8.51 26.91 -2.51
N LYS A 320 -9.58 26.68 -1.76
CA LYS A 320 -10.31 27.74 -1.05
C LYS A 320 -9.43 28.50 -0.06
N ASP A 321 -8.66 27.78 0.75
CA ASP A 321 -7.83 28.40 1.79
C ASP A 321 -6.65 29.21 1.22
N ILE A 322 -6.08 28.76 0.09
CA ILE A 322 -4.88 29.39 -0.49
C ILE A 322 -5.22 30.42 -1.58
N LEU A 323 -6.20 30.12 -2.45
CA LEU A 323 -6.58 31.01 -3.56
C LEU A 323 -7.78 31.91 -3.23
N GLY A 324 -8.56 31.59 -2.20
CA GLY A 324 -9.82 32.29 -1.91
C GLY A 324 -10.93 31.99 -2.94
N GLU A 325 -10.76 30.95 -3.74
CA GLU A 325 -11.65 30.55 -4.83
C GLU A 325 -12.45 29.31 -4.46
N ASN A 326 -13.69 29.21 -4.94
CA ASN A 326 -14.46 27.98 -4.89
C ASN A 326 -14.32 27.24 -6.22
N VAL A 327 -14.19 25.91 -6.17
CA VAL A 327 -13.92 25.10 -7.37
C VAL A 327 -15.20 24.82 -8.17
N SER A 328 -16.38 24.78 -7.53
CA SER A 328 -17.72 24.92 -8.14
C SER A 328 -18.84 25.06 -7.09
N GLU A 329 -20.03 25.57 -7.46
CA GLU A 329 -21.23 25.61 -6.59
C GLU A 329 -21.68 24.20 -6.15
N SER A 330 -21.57 23.19 -7.03
CA SER A 330 -21.90 21.80 -6.71
C SER A 330 -20.92 21.15 -5.74
N ASP A 331 -19.64 21.54 -5.79
CA ASP A 331 -18.62 21.05 -4.87
C ASP A 331 -18.74 21.74 -3.50
N GLU A 332 -19.23 22.99 -3.43
CA GLU A 332 -19.53 23.68 -2.16
C GLU A 332 -20.63 22.98 -1.36
N GLU A 333 -21.75 22.61 -1.99
CA GLU A 333 -22.84 21.90 -1.31
C GLU A 333 -22.40 20.50 -0.82
N ARG A 334 -21.50 19.82 -1.55
CA ARG A 334 -20.95 18.51 -1.16
C ARG A 334 -19.99 18.59 0.01
N VAL A 335 -19.11 19.60 0.03
CA VAL A 335 -18.21 19.85 1.17
C VAL A 335 -19.00 20.20 2.45
N MET A 336 -20.15 20.88 2.32
CA MET A 336 -20.99 21.25 3.46
C MET A 336 -21.97 20.15 3.92
N SER A 337 -22.17 19.09 3.14
CA SER A 337 -23.15 18.03 3.42
C SER A 337 -22.53 16.73 3.96
N MET A 338 -21.21 16.68 4.17
CA MET A 338 -20.59 15.57 4.89
C MET A 338 -21.11 15.52 6.34
N PRO A 339 -21.70 14.40 6.78
CA PRO A 339 -22.14 14.27 8.16
C PRO A 339 -20.94 14.40 9.10
N LEU A 340 -21.09 15.19 10.16
CA LEU A 340 -20.35 14.93 11.39
C LEU A 340 -20.65 13.48 11.78
N SER A 341 -19.60 12.67 11.82
CA SER A 341 -19.60 11.23 12.05
C SER A 341 -20.62 10.78 13.11
N TYR A 342 -21.27 9.64 12.86
CA TYR A 342 -21.83 8.83 13.95
C TYR A 342 -20.73 8.59 15.00
N GLU A 343 -21.07 8.70 16.28
CA GLU A 343 -20.15 8.31 17.36
C GLU A 343 -19.91 6.80 17.30
N LEU A 344 -18.91 6.38 16.51
CA LEU A 344 -18.31 5.05 16.62
C LEU A 344 -17.65 4.98 17.98
N ILE A 345 -17.99 3.97 18.78
CA ILE A 345 -17.22 3.66 19.98
C ILE A 345 -15.89 3.07 19.47
N PRO A 346 -14.74 3.74 19.70
CA PRO A 346 -13.46 3.19 19.32
C PRO A 346 -13.25 1.87 20.07
N ALA A 347 -12.65 0.89 19.41
CA ALA A 347 -12.17 -0.29 20.14
C ALA A 347 -11.27 0.17 21.30
N ALA A 348 -11.50 -0.42 22.49
CA ALA A 348 -10.89 0.09 23.70
C ALA A 348 -9.37 -0.13 23.71
N GLN A 349 -8.65 0.88 24.20
CA GLN A 349 -7.21 0.82 24.41
C GLN A 349 -6.86 -0.17 25.54
N SER A 350 -5.59 -0.58 25.55
CA SER A 350 -4.84 -1.32 26.59
C SER A 350 -5.46 -1.33 27.99
N ASP A 351 -5.87 -0.17 28.51
CA ASP A 351 -6.23 0.01 29.91
C ASP A 351 -7.56 -0.66 30.29
N VAL A 352 -8.53 -0.76 29.36
CA VAL A 352 -9.80 -1.47 29.59
C VAL A 352 -9.57 -2.98 29.62
N LEU A 353 -8.58 -3.46 28.88
CA LEU A 353 -8.20 -4.88 28.84
C LEU A 353 -7.73 -5.36 30.22
N ASP A 354 -6.92 -4.55 30.90
CA ASP A 354 -6.32 -4.92 32.19
C ASP A 354 -7.37 -5.02 33.31
N ASP A 355 -8.45 -4.24 33.20
CA ASP A 355 -9.61 -4.37 34.08
C ASP A 355 -10.43 -5.63 33.75
N TRP A 356 -10.59 -5.96 32.47
CA TRP A 356 -11.35 -7.15 32.03
C TRP A 356 -10.64 -8.48 32.24
N LEU A 357 -9.31 -8.51 32.25
CA LEU A 357 -8.54 -9.72 32.58
C LEU A 357 -8.85 -10.26 33.98
N ARG A 358 -9.53 -9.48 34.84
CA ARG A 358 -10.02 -9.90 36.15
C ARG A 358 -11.43 -10.49 36.12
N LEU A 359 -12.19 -10.26 35.05
CA LEU A 359 -13.54 -10.76 34.84
C LEU A 359 -13.51 -12.21 34.34
N LYS A 360 -14.64 -12.91 34.49
CA LYS A 360 -14.77 -14.27 33.95
C LYS A 360 -14.85 -14.22 32.42
N ALA A 361 -13.83 -14.75 31.75
CA ALA A 361 -13.81 -14.97 30.31
C ALA A 361 -14.63 -16.21 29.91
N LEU A 362 -15.38 -16.09 28.82
CA LEU A 362 -16.17 -17.13 28.19
C LEU A 362 -15.72 -17.27 26.72
N PRO A 363 -15.00 -18.35 26.37
CA PRO A 363 -14.55 -18.55 25.00
C PRO A 363 -15.72 -18.85 24.07
N VAL A 364 -15.69 -18.25 22.88
CA VAL A 364 -16.66 -18.47 21.81
C VAL A 364 -16.11 -19.48 20.82
N GLN A 365 -16.84 -20.56 20.59
CA GLN A 365 -16.42 -21.63 19.67
C GLN A 365 -16.60 -21.20 18.21
N LEU A 366 -15.51 -20.81 17.54
CA LEU A 366 -15.60 -20.26 16.18
C LEU A 366 -15.77 -21.28 15.05
N ALA A 367 -15.66 -22.60 15.32
CA ALA A 367 -15.65 -23.66 14.30
C ALA A 367 -16.77 -23.59 13.26
N GLU A 368 -17.96 -23.13 13.66
CA GLU A 368 -19.13 -23.05 12.77
C GLU A 368 -19.01 -21.92 11.74
N TRP A 369 -18.17 -20.93 12.00
CA TRP A 369 -17.97 -19.75 11.14
C TRP A 369 -16.61 -19.73 10.43
N CYS A 370 -15.71 -20.65 10.79
CA CYS A 370 -14.43 -20.82 10.10
C CYS A 370 -14.67 -21.14 8.61
N ASN A 371 -13.99 -20.41 7.76
CA ASN A 371 -14.09 -20.48 6.29
C ASN A 371 -12.72 -20.37 5.61
N ASN A 372 -11.64 -20.41 6.40
CA ASN A 372 -10.27 -20.33 5.93
C ASN A 372 -9.36 -21.23 6.77
N ASN A 373 -8.24 -21.64 6.19
CA ASN A 373 -7.25 -22.49 6.82
C ASN A 373 -5.89 -21.77 6.83
N GLY A 374 -5.60 -21.06 7.91
CA GLY A 374 -4.46 -20.15 8.05
C GLY A 374 -3.23 -20.74 8.75
N VAL A 375 -3.32 -21.93 9.35
CA VAL A 375 -2.25 -22.55 10.13
C VAL A 375 -1.99 -23.97 9.64
N GLY A 376 -0.73 -24.33 9.43
CA GLY A 376 -0.41 -25.64 8.85
C GLY A 376 1.04 -26.04 8.94
N TYR A 377 1.32 -27.30 8.61
CA TYR A 377 2.69 -27.80 8.47
C TYR A 377 3.26 -27.42 7.11
N LEU A 378 4.59 -27.53 6.99
CA LEU A 378 5.27 -27.44 5.71
C LEU A 378 4.61 -28.39 4.68
N ARG A 379 4.19 -27.83 3.54
CA ARG A 379 3.47 -28.53 2.44
C ARG A 379 2.08 -29.06 2.81
N SER A 380 1.44 -28.49 3.84
CA SER A 380 0.00 -28.62 4.02
C SER A 380 -0.77 -27.84 2.95
N SER A 381 -2.08 -28.03 2.87
CA SER A 381 -2.97 -27.24 2.00
C SER A 381 -3.44 -25.93 2.64
N ALA A 382 -2.87 -25.52 3.78
CA ALA A 382 -3.22 -24.28 4.46
C ALA A 382 -2.81 -23.06 3.60
N SER A 383 -3.63 -22.03 3.59
CA SER A 383 -3.40 -20.77 2.91
C SER A 383 -4.16 -19.67 3.65
N LEU A 384 -3.47 -18.84 4.42
CA LEU A 384 -4.08 -17.66 5.05
C LEU A 384 -4.48 -16.64 3.98
N THR A 385 -3.61 -16.43 3.01
CA THR A 385 -3.75 -15.39 1.98
C THR A 385 -4.65 -15.81 0.82
N CYS A 386 -5.09 -17.07 0.78
CA CYS A 386 -5.77 -17.72 -0.35
C CYS A 386 -4.91 -17.85 -1.62
N MET A 387 -3.62 -17.51 -1.59
CA MET A 387 -2.73 -17.69 -2.73
C MET A 387 -2.55 -19.17 -3.06
N ASP A 388 -2.31 -19.46 -4.35
CA ASP A 388 -2.04 -20.82 -4.87
C ASP A 388 -0.77 -21.44 -4.28
N ASP A 389 0.12 -20.62 -3.72
CA ASP A 389 1.34 -21.05 -3.03
C ASP A 389 1.21 -21.22 -1.53
N SER A 390 -0.03 -21.13 -1.01
CA SER A 390 -0.35 -21.57 0.34
C SER A 390 0.49 -20.85 1.41
N GLU A 391 0.57 -19.52 1.44
CA GLU A 391 1.24 -18.82 2.56
C GLU A 391 0.39 -18.94 3.84
N HIS A 392 0.94 -19.55 4.89
CA HIS A 392 0.25 -19.82 6.16
C HIS A 392 1.23 -19.76 7.36
N PHE A 393 0.69 -19.64 8.58
CA PHE A 393 1.49 -19.78 9.80
C PHE A 393 2.01 -21.22 9.94
N LEU A 394 3.31 -21.36 10.10
CA LEU A 394 3.98 -22.67 10.12
C LEU A 394 3.93 -23.31 11.51
N LEU A 395 3.39 -24.53 11.57
CA LEU A 395 3.54 -25.44 12.70
C LEU A 395 4.82 -26.29 12.53
N GLU A 396 5.72 -26.21 13.50
CA GLU A 396 6.89 -27.09 13.56
C GLU A 396 6.52 -28.44 14.19
N GLU A 397 7.05 -29.55 13.65
CA GLU A 397 6.81 -30.90 14.17
C GLU A 397 7.20 -31.00 15.66
N GLY A 398 6.32 -31.56 16.50
CA GLY A 398 6.54 -31.64 17.94
C GLY A 398 6.39 -30.32 18.71
N GLN A 399 6.09 -29.21 18.02
CA GLN A 399 5.67 -27.93 18.61
C GLN A 399 4.16 -27.68 18.48
N GLU A 400 3.42 -28.71 18.05
CA GLU A 400 1.95 -28.83 18.14
C GLU A 400 1.41 -28.48 19.53
N GLY A 401 2.20 -28.73 20.57
CA GLY A 401 1.87 -28.26 21.91
C GLY A 401 2.15 -26.76 22.06
N ARG A 402 3.30 -26.24 21.61
CA ARG A 402 3.82 -24.91 21.96
C ARG A 402 3.13 -23.72 21.30
N PHE A 403 2.71 -23.83 20.03
CA PHE A 403 1.87 -22.79 19.41
C PHE A 403 0.54 -22.64 20.15
N TRP A 404 0.03 -23.75 20.70
CA TRP A 404 -1.29 -23.89 21.30
C TRP A 404 -1.29 -23.94 22.84
N SER A 405 -0.10 -24.01 23.46
CA SER A 405 0.12 -24.07 24.91
C SER A 405 0.79 -22.81 25.46
N ASP A 406 1.00 -21.81 24.62
CA ASP A 406 1.35 -20.47 25.07
C ASP A 406 0.22 -19.96 25.99
N GLU A 407 0.59 -19.27 27.07
CA GLU A 407 -0.37 -18.73 28.05
C GLU A 407 -1.40 -17.81 27.37
N ALA A 408 -0.98 -17.11 26.30
CA ALA A 408 -1.84 -16.28 25.46
C ALA A 408 -2.93 -17.05 24.68
N PHE A 409 -2.75 -18.35 24.42
CA PHE A 409 -3.74 -19.21 23.73
C PHE A 409 -4.45 -20.19 24.68
N ARG A 410 -3.92 -20.45 25.87
CA ARG A 410 -4.55 -21.35 26.86
C ARG A 410 -5.91 -20.87 27.36
N GLU A 411 -6.16 -19.56 27.34
CA GLU A 411 -7.45 -18.95 27.71
C GLU A 411 -8.40 -18.76 26.51
N PHE A 412 -7.87 -18.83 25.29
CA PHE A 412 -8.60 -18.65 24.04
C PHE A 412 -8.69 -20.00 23.35
N LEU A 413 -9.62 -20.85 23.83
CA LEU A 413 -9.93 -22.14 23.23
C LEU A 413 -10.15 -21.97 21.72
N MET A 414 -9.16 -22.34 20.91
CA MET A 414 -9.34 -22.55 19.50
C MET A 414 -9.73 -24.01 19.26
N ASN A 415 -10.62 -24.17 18.29
CA ASN A 415 -11.01 -25.42 17.66
C ASN A 415 -9.78 -26.34 17.52
N GLU A 416 -9.75 -27.50 18.18
CA GLU A 416 -8.80 -28.54 17.74
C GLU A 416 -9.07 -28.76 16.24
N PRO A 417 -8.09 -28.54 15.35
CA PRO A 417 -8.29 -28.77 13.94
C PRO A 417 -8.61 -30.26 13.79
N SER A 418 -9.85 -30.61 13.45
CA SER A 418 -10.07 -31.91 12.85
C SER A 418 -9.26 -31.88 11.56
N ARG A 419 -8.13 -32.61 11.51
CA ARG A 419 -7.17 -32.65 10.39
C ARG A 419 -7.88 -32.35 9.05
N GLY A 420 -7.62 -31.17 8.49
CA GLY A 420 -8.15 -30.76 7.17
C GLY A 420 -9.47 -29.97 7.16
N LYS A 421 -9.88 -29.31 8.26
CA LYS A 421 -10.94 -28.29 8.27
C LYS A 421 -10.36 -26.89 8.49
N ASP A 422 -11.12 -25.87 8.07
CA ASP A 422 -10.85 -24.45 8.32
C ASP A 422 -10.60 -24.18 9.81
N ASP A 423 -9.61 -23.34 10.11
CA ASP A 423 -9.12 -23.05 11.47
C ASP A 423 -9.28 -21.58 11.87
N ASN A 424 -9.70 -20.72 10.93
CA ASN A 424 -9.87 -19.30 11.16
C ASN A 424 -11.05 -18.73 10.38
N VAL A 425 -11.55 -17.58 10.86
CA VAL A 425 -12.62 -16.81 10.21
C VAL A 425 -11.99 -15.71 9.39
N SER A 426 -12.05 -15.81 8.07
CA SER A 426 -11.89 -14.67 7.17
C SER A 426 -13.22 -13.91 7.11
N CYS A 427 -13.21 -12.62 7.43
CA CYS A 427 -14.43 -11.83 7.65
C CYS A 427 -15.25 -11.65 6.35
N PHE A 428 -16.31 -12.45 6.19
CA PHE A 428 -17.22 -12.52 5.04
C PHE A 428 -18.62 -11.94 5.39
N GLY A 429 -18.76 -11.22 6.51
CA GLY A 429 -20.06 -10.81 7.03
C GLY A 429 -20.75 -11.87 7.92
N GLN A 430 -19.99 -12.82 8.49
CA GLN A 430 -20.57 -13.85 9.36
C GLN A 430 -21.20 -13.21 10.60
N ARG A 431 -22.34 -13.76 11.03
CA ARG A 431 -22.96 -13.44 12.32
C ARG A 431 -22.60 -14.51 13.34
N ILE A 432 -21.70 -14.18 14.27
CA ILE A 432 -21.30 -15.03 15.39
C ILE A 432 -22.38 -14.95 16.45
N GLU A 433 -23.09 -16.05 16.69
CA GLU A 433 -24.17 -16.16 17.67
C GLU A 433 -23.68 -16.84 18.95
N PHE A 434 -24.18 -16.40 20.10
CA PHE A 434 -23.88 -16.99 21.40
C PHE A 434 -25.05 -16.75 22.38
N GLU A 435 -25.02 -17.42 23.52
CA GLU A 435 -26.10 -17.31 24.52
C GLU A 435 -26.26 -15.86 25.00
N PRO A 436 -27.48 -15.27 24.94
CA PRO A 436 -27.69 -13.88 25.33
C PRO A 436 -27.46 -13.61 26.81
N ASP A 437 -26.48 -12.75 27.12
CA ASP A 437 -26.17 -12.34 28.49
C ASP A 437 -25.59 -10.92 28.57
N PHE A 438 -25.39 -10.42 29.78
CA PHE A 438 -24.72 -9.15 30.04
C PHE A 438 -23.21 -9.34 29.97
N TYR A 439 -22.61 -8.82 28.90
CA TYR A 439 -21.18 -8.87 28.67
C TYR A 439 -20.60 -7.44 28.75
N ALA A 440 -19.45 -7.29 29.41
CA ALA A 440 -18.67 -6.06 29.40
C ALA A 440 -18.05 -5.79 28.03
N GLY A 441 -17.68 -6.86 27.31
CA GLY A 441 -17.03 -6.76 26.01
C GLY A 441 -16.62 -8.10 25.41
N ALA A 442 -15.98 -8.02 24.26
CA ALA A 442 -15.29 -9.13 23.60
C ALA A 442 -13.81 -8.80 23.38
N VAL A 443 -12.98 -9.84 23.36
CA VAL A 443 -11.60 -9.76 22.91
C VAL A 443 -11.41 -10.71 21.75
N PHE A 444 -10.88 -10.18 20.65
CA PHE A 444 -10.51 -10.93 19.46
C PHE A 444 -9.01 -11.11 19.36
N ILE A 445 -8.62 -12.27 18.85
CA ILE A 445 -7.26 -12.55 18.36
C ILE A 445 -7.32 -12.64 16.84
N GLY A 446 -6.49 -11.86 16.16
CA GLY A 446 -6.50 -11.80 14.71
C GLY A 446 -5.30 -11.12 14.10
N CYS A 447 -5.31 -11.03 12.78
CA CYS A 447 -4.38 -10.23 11.99
C CYS A 447 -5.03 -9.85 10.66
N SER A 448 -4.42 -8.89 9.98
CA SER A 448 -4.70 -8.61 8.57
C SER A 448 -3.57 -9.09 7.67
N GLU A 449 -3.84 -9.24 6.39
CA GLU A 449 -2.83 -9.52 5.35
C GLU A 449 -2.98 -8.62 4.13
N TRP A 450 -1.85 -8.31 3.48
CA TRP A 450 -1.74 -7.38 2.35
C TRP A 450 -2.16 -5.94 2.68
N GLY A 451 -2.08 -5.56 3.94
CA GLY A 451 -2.54 -4.27 4.43
C GLY A 451 -3.00 -4.35 5.87
N SER A 452 -3.09 -3.19 6.50
CA SER A 452 -3.77 -3.02 7.78
C SER A 452 -5.17 -2.50 7.48
N PHE A 453 -6.18 -3.06 8.13
CA PHE A 453 -7.58 -2.73 7.84
C PHE A 453 -8.31 -2.34 9.13
N GLU A 454 -9.14 -1.31 9.03
CA GLU A 454 -10.11 -0.89 10.05
C GLU A 454 -11.51 -0.93 9.44
N GLU A 455 -12.44 -1.60 10.12
CA GLU A 455 -13.76 -1.91 9.60
C GLU A 455 -14.83 -1.74 10.68
N THR A 456 -16.09 -1.62 10.27
CA THR A 456 -17.22 -1.54 11.19
C THR A 456 -17.91 -2.89 11.32
N LEU A 457 -18.16 -3.31 12.56
CA LEU A 457 -18.97 -4.48 12.88
C LEU A 457 -20.23 -4.08 13.65
N THR A 458 -21.25 -4.94 13.61
CA THR A 458 -22.53 -4.70 14.28
C THR A 458 -22.73 -5.66 15.45
N ILE A 459 -22.93 -5.11 16.64
CA ILE A 459 -23.30 -5.84 17.85
C ILE A 459 -24.82 -5.84 17.95
N HIS A 460 -25.41 -7.01 18.08
CA HIS A 460 -26.86 -7.18 18.17
C HIS A 460 -27.28 -7.54 19.60
N TYR A 461 -28.36 -6.91 20.06
CA TYR A 461 -28.90 -7.10 21.40
C TYR A 461 -30.18 -7.94 21.38
N GLN A 462 -30.48 -8.60 22.50
CA GLN A 462 -31.69 -9.42 22.66
C GLN A 462 -32.99 -8.61 22.53
N ASP A 463 -32.94 -7.30 22.82
CA ASP A 463 -34.08 -6.39 22.67
C ASP A 463 -34.35 -5.95 21.22
N GLY A 464 -33.54 -6.43 20.26
CA GLY A 464 -33.64 -6.11 18.84
C GLY A 464 -32.91 -4.83 18.43
N SER A 465 -32.31 -4.09 19.37
CA SER A 465 -31.44 -2.97 19.05
C SER A 465 -30.03 -3.44 18.64
N SER A 466 -29.24 -2.54 18.07
CA SER A 466 -27.85 -2.82 17.70
C SER A 466 -26.92 -1.65 18.03
N GLN A 467 -25.62 -1.92 18.03
CA GLN A 467 -24.53 -0.95 18.17
C GLN A 467 -23.48 -1.21 17.09
N GLN A 468 -22.93 -0.15 16.50
CA GLN A 468 -21.77 -0.26 15.62
C GLN A 468 -20.48 -0.06 16.43
N ALA A 469 -19.44 -0.83 16.11
CA ALA A 469 -18.11 -0.68 16.69
C ALA A 469 -17.02 -0.88 15.64
N SER A 470 -15.86 -0.25 15.83
CA SER A 470 -14.70 -0.44 14.96
C SER A 470 -13.93 -1.71 15.36
N ILE A 471 -13.51 -2.50 14.38
CA ILE A 471 -12.55 -3.58 14.49
C ILE A 471 -11.40 -3.30 13.55
N ALA A 472 -10.17 -3.33 14.06
CA ALA A 472 -8.98 -3.02 13.27
C ALA A 472 -7.87 -4.01 13.60
N PHE A 473 -7.20 -4.50 12.55
CA PHE A 473 -6.07 -5.40 12.67
C PHE A 473 -4.91 -4.95 11.80
N THR A 474 -3.74 -4.85 12.42
CA THR A 474 -2.48 -4.56 11.71
C THR A 474 -2.12 -5.71 10.78
N ASP A 475 -1.47 -5.38 9.66
CA ASP A 475 -0.84 -6.37 8.78
C ASP A 475 0.10 -7.28 9.59
N TRP A 476 -0.01 -8.59 9.37
CA TRP A 476 0.78 -9.62 10.03
C TRP A 476 2.29 -9.50 9.80
N GLN A 477 2.75 -8.77 8.78
CA GLN A 477 4.16 -8.50 8.46
C GLN A 477 4.66 -7.18 9.03
N ALA A 478 3.77 -6.28 9.47
CA ALA A 478 4.16 -4.94 9.91
C ALA A 478 5.15 -5.00 11.08
N GLU A 479 6.11 -4.07 11.08
CA GLU A 479 7.11 -3.99 12.16
C GLU A 479 6.46 -3.64 13.50
N THR A 480 5.50 -2.71 13.49
CA THR A 480 4.82 -2.18 14.68
C THR A 480 3.29 -2.22 14.52
N PRO A 481 2.52 -2.44 15.60
CA PRO A 481 1.06 -2.34 15.58
C PRO A 481 0.59 -0.94 15.16
N ALA A 482 -0.29 -0.86 14.16
CA ALA A 482 -0.86 0.39 13.64
C ALA A 482 -1.98 0.95 14.51
N TYR A 483 -2.75 0.08 15.19
CA TYR A 483 -3.97 0.47 15.92
C TYR A 483 -3.83 0.42 17.45
N GLY A 484 -2.59 0.35 17.96
CA GLY A 484 -2.32 0.21 19.40
C GLY A 484 -2.64 -1.19 19.97
N GLU A 485 -2.68 -2.21 19.10
CA GLU A 485 -2.93 -3.59 19.49
C GLU A 485 -1.77 -4.19 20.30
N ARG A 486 -2.07 -5.19 21.13
CA ARG A 486 -1.05 -5.99 21.81
C ARG A 486 -0.64 -7.16 20.92
N ILE A 487 0.66 -7.34 20.73
CA ILE A 487 1.20 -8.54 20.05
C ILE A 487 1.13 -9.68 21.07
N ILE A 488 0.37 -10.71 20.75
CA ILE A 488 0.24 -11.88 21.63
C ILE A 488 1.05 -13.08 21.14
N TRP A 489 1.41 -13.09 19.85
CA TRP A 489 2.16 -14.17 19.25
C TRP A 489 2.98 -13.65 18.07
N GLN A 490 4.16 -14.23 17.92
CA GLN A 490 5.04 -13.99 16.78
C GLN A 490 5.69 -15.31 16.37
N GLY A 491 5.73 -15.58 15.06
CA GLY A 491 6.41 -16.76 14.55
C GLY A 491 6.59 -16.78 13.05
N ARG A 492 6.72 -18.00 12.53
CA ARG A 492 7.15 -18.28 11.15
C ARG A 492 5.95 -18.50 10.24
N THR A 493 6.08 -18.14 8.98
CA THR A 493 5.19 -18.60 7.91
C THR A 493 5.95 -19.50 6.96
N ALA A 494 5.21 -20.39 6.30
CA ALA A 494 5.70 -21.16 5.18
C ALA A 494 4.86 -20.83 3.94
N ARG A 495 5.53 -20.77 2.79
CA ARG A 495 4.93 -20.67 1.46
C ARG A 495 5.60 -21.71 0.58
N TYR A 496 4.79 -22.47 -0.16
CA TYR A 496 5.26 -23.49 -1.08
C TYR A 496 4.90 -23.12 -2.51
N PHE A 497 5.89 -22.68 -3.28
CA PHE A 497 5.67 -22.37 -4.69
C PHE A 497 6.49 -23.30 -5.58
N ARG A 498 5.78 -24.12 -6.37
CA ARG A 498 6.33 -25.12 -7.29
C ARG A 498 7.22 -26.18 -6.61
N THR A 499 8.50 -25.87 -6.43
CA THR A 499 9.52 -26.76 -5.85
C THR A 499 10.32 -26.11 -4.72
N ASN A 500 10.06 -24.84 -4.41
CA ASN A 500 10.83 -24.08 -3.44
C ASN A 500 10.00 -23.82 -2.19
N ASP A 501 10.62 -24.06 -1.04
CA ASP A 501 10.09 -23.72 0.27
C ASP A 501 10.56 -22.29 0.63
N TYR A 502 9.63 -21.38 0.89
CA TYR A 502 9.91 -20.03 1.34
C TYR A 502 9.44 -19.88 2.78
N PHE A 503 10.29 -19.26 3.61
CA PHE A 503 9.98 -19.02 5.02
C PHE A 503 9.92 -17.52 5.30
N GLY A 504 8.84 -17.09 5.93
CA GLY A 504 8.72 -15.76 6.51
C GLY A 504 8.99 -15.83 8.00
N GLU A 505 9.67 -14.81 8.54
CA GLU A 505 9.95 -14.68 9.96
C GLU A 505 9.16 -13.49 10.55
N GLY A 506 8.88 -13.55 11.84
CA GLY A 506 8.39 -12.40 12.59
C GLY A 506 6.93 -12.00 12.32
N ARG A 507 6.12 -12.93 11.81
CA ARG A 507 4.68 -12.74 11.53
C ARG A 507 3.89 -12.74 12.82
N LYS A 508 2.91 -11.85 12.96
CA LYS A 508 2.29 -11.52 14.25
C LYS A 508 0.79 -11.81 14.28
N LEU A 509 0.30 -12.18 15.46
CA LEU A 509 -1.11 -12.12 15.82
C LEU A 509 -1.30 -11.07 16.91
N TYR A 510 -2.39 -10.35 16.78
CA TYR A 510 -2.72 -9.19 17.59
C TYR A 510 -3.99 -9.44 18.40
N GLN A 511 -4.10 -8.76 19.52
CA GLN A 511 -5.26 -8.78 20.40
C GLN A 511 -5.97 -7.43 20.38
N ARG A 512 -7.31 -7.46 20.22
CA ARG A 512 -8.17 -6.28 20.17
C ARG A 512 -9.42 -6.46 21.04
N ALA A 513 -9.76 -5.46 21.84
CA ALA A 513 -10.99 -5.44 22.65
C ALA A 513 -12.09 -4.59 22.01
N LEU A 514 -13.33 -5.05 22.21
CA LEU A 514 -14.55 -4.37 21.86
C LEU A 514 -15.42 -4.20 23.10
N VAL A 515 -15.90 -2.98 23.34
CA VAL A 515 -16.77 -2.65 24.46
C VAL A 515 -18.22 -2.77 24.05
N PHE A 516 -19.03 -3.37 24.91
CA PHE A 516 -20.48 -3.48 24.73
C PHE A 516 -21.23 -2.50 25.63
N GLU A 517 -22.49 -2.23 25.29
CA GLU A 517 -23.39 -1.48 26.17
C GLU A 517 -23.70 -2.32 27.42
N PRO A 518 -23.26 -1.90 28.63
CA PRO A 518 -23.34 -2.71 29.84
C PRO A 518 -24.77 -3.05 30.28
N ARG A 519 -25.78 -2.28 29.82
CA ARG A 519 -27.18 -2.47 30.21
C ARG A 519 -27.98 -3.34 29.27
N LYS A 520 -27.35 -3.93 28.26
CA LYS A 520 -28.04 -4.74 27.26
C LYS A 520 -27.44 -6.13 27.17
N LYS A 521 -28.32 -7.11 26.93
CA LYS A 521 -27.89 -8.48 26.67
C LYS A 521 -27.45 -8.62 25.23
N VAL A 522 -26.18 -8.93 25.00
CA VAL A 522 -25.64 -9.15 23.65
C VAL A 522 -26.01 -10.54 23.20
N SER A 523 -26.54 -10.67 21.99
CA SER A 523 -26.94 -11.96 21.40
C SER A 523 -26.02 -12.43 20.29
N SER A 524 -25.38 -11.49 19.57
CA SER A 524 -24.51 -11.83 18.44
C SER A 524 -23.64 -10.65 18.01
N ILE A 525 -22.58 -10.97 17.27
CA ILE A 525 -21.70 -10.00 16.59
C ILE A 525 -21.70 -10.33 15.10
N GLU A 526 -22.07 -9.37 14.26
CA GLU A 526 -21.98 -9.45 12.81
C GLU A 526 -20.67 -8.81 12.36
N LEU A 527 -19.78 -9.63 11.82
CA LEU A 527 -18.46 -9.25 11.34
C LEU A 527 -18.55 -8.39 10.07
N PRO A 528 -17.50 -7.60 9.75
CA PRO A 528 -17.46 -6.87 8.50
C PRO A 528 -17.28 -7.82 7.30
N ILE A 529 -17.53 -7.31 6.10
CA ILE A 529 -17.12 -7.96 4.85
C ILE A 529 -15.71 -7.44 4.51
N CYS A 530 -14.68 -8.07 5.06
CA CYS A 530 -13.28 -7.76 4.79
C CYS A 530 -12.44 -9.05 4.85
N PRO A 531 -12.37 -9.81 3.74
CA PRO A 531 -11.65 -11.09 3.69
C PRO A 531 -10.18 -11.05 4.12
N ASN A 532 -9.55 -9.87 4.08
CA ASN A 532 -8.18 -9.65 4.53
C ASN A 532 -8.02 -9.68 6.06
N ILE A 533 -9.11 -9.49 6.82
CA ILE A 533 -9.13 -9.63 8.28
C ILE A 533 -9.41 -11.09 8.63
N HIS A 534 -8.53 -11.65 9.46
CA HIS A 534 -8.60 -13.03 9.92
C HIS A 534 -8.71 -13.08 11.45
N LEU A 535 -9.74 -13.76 11.95
CA LEU A 535 -9.96 -14.00 13.38
C LEU A 535 -9.68 -15.45 13.71
N PHE A 536 -8.89 -15.65 14.74
CA PHE A 536 -8.50 -16.95 15.26
C PHE A 536 -9.28 -17.28 16.53
N ALA A 537 -9.43 -16.32 17.45
CA ALA A 537 -10.18 -16.56 18.68
C ALA A 537 -11.04 -15.37 19.11
N CYS A 538 -12.03 -15.66 19.94
CA CYS A 538 -12.92 -14.67 20.54
C CYS A 538 -13.30 -15.10 21.97
N ASN A 539 -13.13 -14.20 22.93
CA ASN A 539 -13.59 -14.38 24.31
C ASN A 539 -14.59 -13.27 24.67
N LEU A 540 -15.70 -13.63 25.31
CA LEU A 540 -16.65 -12.71 25.91
C LEU A 540 -16.33 -12.55 27.40
N TYR A 541 -16.48 -11.34 27.92
CA TYR A 541 -16.25 -11.05 29.35
C TYR A 541 -17.58 -10.67 29.99
N LEU A 542 -18.00 -11.38 31.03
CA LEU A 542 -19.26 -11.09 31.74
C LEU A 542 -19.18 -9.74 32.46
N SER A 543 -20.26 -8.96 32.41
CA SER A 543 -20.44 -7.82 33.30
C SER A 543 -20.71 -8.33 34.72
N GLU A 544 -20.07 -7.73 35.74
CA GLU A 544 -20.45 -7.95 37.14
C GLU A 544 -21.86 -7.43 37.46
#